data_AF-A0A3R7HJX7-F1
#
_entry.id   AF-A0A3R7HJX7-F1
#
_cell.length_a   1.000
_cell.length_b   1.000
_cell.length_c   1.000
_cell.angle_alpha   90.00
_cell.angle_beta   90.00
_cell.angle_gamma   90.00
#
_symmetry.space_group_name_H-M   'P 1'
#
loop_
_entity.id
_entity.type
_entity.pdbx_description
1 polymer ?
#
loop_
_entity_poly.entity_id
_entity_poly.type
_entity_poly.pdbx_seq_one_letter_code
_entity_poly.pdbx_strand_id
1 'polypeptide(L)'
;MSDKQIAEQDSVVEVDQNDGRGFQPVEGLTEQVSQLSVREANANADEEEDDLANLPKNVLLRLDALRKLQEAQAEVEEEFEKERKALELKYEKLYQPFYKQRAEIVSGTKEVEAVTSAASEPQEADAAETGEDVKGVPGFWLRAFMNHSVLADLIQERDLPAFEFLTDVHSVSHEEDNGFKLTFEFYENPFFSNKTLTKEYDIGDASEMGEAVLRNVTGTVIEWKEGKNLCEVTKKVKQRAKGGKGDTRVVSRTEPCESFFQFFTPVEMPSEEDDEDVSRCELFKRADEMIMRQLSGDFEIGFTIHETIIPQALLWFTGEAIEDDSDYDPEDDDDYEESDEESDDSGDDSRKPRRGKKKFPALEGGLDASEKPPECKNQ
;
A
#
# COMPACT_ATOMS: atom_id res chain seq x y z
N MET A 1 36.97 -47.03 -31.82
CA MET A 1 37.37 -46.51 -33.14
C MET A 1 36.14 -45.78 -33.68
N SER A 2 36.08 -44.46 -33.76
CA SER A 2 37.17 -43.49 -33.85
C SER A 2 36.74 -42.15 -33.28
N ASP A 3 37.69 -41.50 -32.62
CA ASP A 3 37.67 -40.13 -32.15
C ASP A 3 37.36 -39.13 -33.28
N LYS A 4 36.58 -38.09 -32.96
CA LYS A 4 36.66 -36.81 -33.67
C LYS A 4 36.80 -35.70 -32.65
N GLN A 5 38.01 -35.18 -32.58
CA GLN A 5 38.40 -33.96 -31.89
C GLN A 5 37.58 -32.78 -32.40
N ILE A 6 37.02 -32.01 -31.47
CA ILE A 6 36.50 -30.67 -31.73
C ILE A 6 37.71 -29.73 -31.68
N ALA A 7 38.01 -29.09 -32.80
CA ALA A 7 38.98 -28.01 -32.86
C ALA A 7 38.25 -26.70 -32.56
N GLU A 8 38.60 -26.05 -31.47
CA GLU A 8 38.29 -24.64 -31.22
C GLU A 8 38.96 -23.81 -32.32
N GLN A 9 38.17 -23.10 -33.12
CA GLN A 9 38.65 -21.99 -33.93
C GLN A 9 38.32 -20.70 -33.19
N ASP A 10 39.35 -20.11 -32.58
CA ASP A 10 39.36 -18.70 -32.20
C ASP A 10 39.17 -17.86 -33.46
N SER A 11 37.95 -17.39 -33.71
CA SER A 11 37.71 -16.34 -34.69
C SER A 11 37.92 -14.99 -34.01
N VAL A 12 39.14 -14.47 -34.08
CA VAL A 12 39.41 -13.06 -33.81
C VAL A 12 38.63 -12.24 -34.83
N VAL A 13 37.58 -11.57 -34.37
CA VAL A 13 36.84 -10.60 -35.19
C VAL A 13 37.71 -9.34 -35.26
N GLU A 14 38.49 -9.22 -36.34
CA GLU A 14 39.13 -7.96 -36.70
C GLU A 14 38.03 -6.94 -37.04
N VAL A 15 37.90 -5.91 -36.22
CA VAL A 15 36.95 -4.81 -36.44
C VAL A 15 37.52 -3.92 -37.53
N ASP A 16 37.00 -4.05 -38.75
CA ASP A 16 37.31 -3.16 -39.87
C ASP A 16 36.76 -1.76 -39.57
N GLN A 17 37.65 -0.80 -39.28
CA GLN A 17 37.29 0.56 -38.84
C GLN A 17 36.81 1.48 -39.97
N ASN A 18 36.46 0.96 -41.16
CA ASN A 18 36.24 1.81 -42.34
C ASN A 18 34.93 1.57 -43.12
N ASP A 19 33.92 0.93 -42.53
CA ASP A 19 32.65 0.68 -43.24
C ASP A 19 31.63 1.84 -43.18
N GLY A 20 31.99 2.98 -42.58
CA GLY A 20 31.13 4.17 -42.54
C GLY A 20 29.81 3.98 -41.79
N ARG A 21 29.67 2.89 -41.03
CA ARG A 21 28.55 2.65 -40.10
C ARG A 21 28.91 2.96 -38.64
N GLY A 22 30.07 3.57 -38.42
CA GLY A 22 30.45 4.12 -37.13
C GLY A 22 29.58 5.33 -36.79
N PHE A 23 29.06 5.36 -35.56
CA PHE A 23 28.43 6.54 -34.98
C PHE A 23 29.43 7.71 -35.09
N GLN A 24 29.18 8.67 -35.97
CA GLN A 24 30.00 9.87 -36.05
C GLN A 24 29.58 10.80 -34.92
N PRO A 25 30.45 11.10 -33.94
CA PRO A 25 30.17 12.11 -32.94
C PRO A 25 29.95 13.42 -33.69
N VAL A 26 28.79 14.03 -33.50
CA VAL A 26 28.54 15.38 -34.02
C VAL A 26 29.27 16.33 -33.07
N GLU A 27 30.37 16.95 -33.52
CA GLU A 27 31.13 17.93 -32.73
C GLU A 27 30.18 19.03 -32.21
N GLY A 28 30.15 19.23 -30.89
CA GLY A 28 29.24 20.14 -30.18
C GLY A 28 28.01 19.47 -29.56
N LEU A 29 27.57 18.31 -30.06
CA LEU A 29 26.38 17.62 -29.53
C LEU A 29 26.71 16.87 -28.24
N THR A 30 27.92 16.32 -28.10
CA THR A 30 28.38 15.67 -26.86
C THR A 30 28.49 16.66 -25.70
N GLU A 31 28.84 17.91 -25.99
CA GLU A 31 28.94 19.00 -25.01
C GLU A 31 27.53 19.50 -24.61
N GLN A 32 26.60 19.60 -25.58
CA GLN A 32 25.17 19.86 -25.32
C GLN A 32 24.49 18.72 -24.53
N VAL A 33 24.76 17.47 -24.86
CA VAL A 33 24.23 16.29 -24.13
C VAL A 33 24.83 16.18 -22.73
N SER A 34 26.09 16.58 -22.53
CA SER A 34 26.67 16.66 -21.18
C SER A 34 26.08 17.79 -20.32
N GLN A 35 25.50 18.82 -20.94
CA GLN A 35 24.77 19.89 -20.23
C GLN A 35 23.31 19.50 -19.93
N LEU A 36 22.77 18.50 -20.64
CA LEU A 36 21.48 17.86 -20.35
C LEU A 36 21.56 16.84 -19.19
N SER A 37 22.71 16.69 -18.54
CA SER A 37 22.86 15.88 -17.33
C SER A 37 22.08 16.49 -16.17
N VAL A 38 20.94 15.87 -15.85
CA VAL A 38 20.17 15.92 -14.59
C VAL A 38 20.49 17.12 -13.72
N ARG A 39 19.84 18.26 -14.02
CA ARG A 39 19.66 19.31 -13.01
C ARG A 39 18.52 18.87 -12.11
N GLU A 40 18.79 18.88 -10.81
CA GLU A 40 17.82 18.70 -9.73
C GLU A 40 16.52 19.45 -10.07
N ALA A 41 15.39 18.79 -9.82
CA ALA A 41 14.02 19.18 -10.16
C ALA A 41 13.51 20.48 -9.48
N ASN A 42 14.27 21.57 -9.60
CA ASN A 42 13.95 22.88 -9.03
C ASN A 42 14.55 24.00 -9.89
N ALA A 43 14.07 24.16 -11.12
CA ALA A 43 14.19 25.41 -11.88
C ALA A 43 13.17 25.49 -13.02
N ASN A 44 12.11 26.29 -12.81
CA ASN A 44 11.28 26.97 -13.82
C ASN A 44 10.93 26.18 -15.11
N ALA A 45 9.73 25.61 -15.13
CA ALA A 45 9.10 25.00 -16.30
C ALA A 45 8.96 25.92 -17.54
N ASP A 46 9.14 27.23 -17.39
CA ASP A 46 9.08 28.19 -18.50
C ASP A 46 10.34 28.21 -19.41
N GLU A 47 11.47 27.59 -19.00
CA GLU A 47 12.70 27.51 -19.81
C GLU A 47 12.88 26.16 -20.55
N GLU A 48 12.05 25.15 -20.29
CA GLU A 48 12.23 23.78 -20.83
C GLU A 48 11.74 23.58 -22.28
N GLU A 49 10.88 24.47 -22.79
CA GLU A 49 10.28 24.31 -24.12
C GLU A 49 11.24 24.71 -25.29
N ASP A 50 12.33 25.44 -25.00
CA ASP A 50 13.22 26.02 -26.03
C ASP A 50 14.40 25.09 -26.41
N ASP A 51 14.78 24.13 -25.57
CA ASP A 51 15.97 23.29 -25.81
C ASP A 51 15.72 22.16 -26.83
N LEU A 52 14.52 21.57 -26.83
CA LEU A 52 14.15 20.53 -27.81
C LEU A 52 13.93 21.12 -29.21
N ALA A 53 13.42 22.36 -29.30
CA ALA A 53 13.16 23.05 -30.58
C ALA A 53 14.45 23.41 -31.34
N ASN A 54 15.57 23.55 -30.62
CA ASN A 54 16.88 23.85 -31.20
C ASN A 54 17.62 22.62 -31.74
N LEU A 55 17.06 21.41 -31.58
CA LEU A 55 17.66 20.19 -32.10
C LEU A 55 17.65 20.14 -33.65
N PRO A 56 18.69 19.57 -34.28
CA PRO A 56 18.70 19.38 -35.72
C PRO A 56 17.47 18.60 -36.22
N LYS A 57 16.93 18.96 -37.39
CA LYS A 57 15.71 18.35 -37.95
C LYS A 57 15.76 16.82 -38.04
N ASN A 58 16.94 16.26 -38.32
CA ASN A 58 17.14 14.81 -38.37
C ASN A 58 17.05 14.14 -36.99
N VAL A 59 17.37 14.86 -35.91
CA VAL A 59 17.19 14.41 -34.53
C VAL A 59 15.70 14.47 -34.15
N LEU A 60 15.02 15.58 -34.46
CA LEU A 60 13.57 15.71 -34.25
C LEU A 60 12.77 14.59 -34.94
N LEU A 61 13.09 14.29 -36.20
CA LEU A 61 12.46 13.18 -36.93
C LEU A 61 12.71 11.80 -36.29
N ARG A 62 13.85 11.61 -35.61
CA ARG A 62 14.13 10.38 -34.86
C ARG A 62 13.34 10.36 -33.55
N LEU A 63 13.23 11.49 -32.84
CA LEU A 63 12.39 11.60 -31.63
C LEU A 63 10.91 11.33 -31.94
N ASP A 64 10.39 11.84 -33.07
CA ASP A 64 9.02 11.53 -33.50
C ASP A 64 8.83 10.04 -33.81
N ALA A 65 9.86 9.38 -34.34
CA ALA A 65 9.82 7.92 -34.54
C ALA A 65 9.88 7.16 -33.21
N LEU A 66 10.66 7.64 -32.24
CA LEU A 66 10.71 7.06 -30.89
C LEU A 66 9.40 7.26 -30.13
N ARG A 67 8.74 8.43 -30.23
CA ARG A 67 7.41 8.68 -29.65
C ARG A 67 6.38 7.68 -30.16
N LYS A 68 6.35 7.41 -31.47
CA LYS A 68 5.47 6.39 -32.06
C LYS A 68 5.77 4.97 -31.55
N LEU A 69 7.02 4.67 -31.26
CA LEU A 69 7.38 3.39 -30.64
C LEU A 69 6.90 3.33 -29.18
N GLN A 70 6.99 4.44 -28.44
CA GLN A 70 6.46 4.55 -27.08
C GLN A 70 4.93 4.37 -27.05
N GLU A 71 4.20 5.00 -27.99
CA GLU A 71 2.76 4.80 -28.16
C GLU A 71 2.42 3.33 -28.42
N ALA A 72 3.14 2.68 -29.35
CA ALA A 72 2.94 1.26 -29.63
C ALA A 72 3.31 0.35 -28.45
N GLN A 73 4.28 0.73 -27.61
CA GLN A 73 4.58 0.01 -26.38
C GLN A 73 3.45 0.16 -25.35
N ALA A 74 2.88 1.36 -25.20
CA ALA A 74 1.76 1.61 -24.29
C ALA A 74 0.53 0.77 -24.65
N GLU A 75 0.24 0.57 -25.94
CA GLU A 75 -0.86 -0.33 -26.39
C GLU A 75 -0.65 -1.78 -25.91
N VAL A 76 0.59 -2.26 -25.91
CA VAL A 76 0.93 -3.62 -25.42
C VAL A 76 0.85 -3.70 -23.90
N GLU A 77 1.29 -2.65 -23.20
CA GLU A 77 1.20 -2.56 -21.74
C GLU A 77 -0.27 -2.55 -21.28
N GLU A 78 -1.16 -1.83 -21.97
CA GLU A 78 -2.60 -1.83 -21.69
C GLU A 78 -3.20 -3.24 -21.80
N GLU A 79 -2.82 -4.01 -22.83
CA GLU A 79 -3.26 -5.39 -22.99
C GLU A 79 -2.73 -6.29 -21.85
N PHE A 80 -1.46 -6.14 -21.48
CA PHE A 80 -0.85 -6.85 -20.35
C PHE A 80 -1.57 -6.57 -19.03
N GLU A 81 -1.84 -5.31 -18.71
CA GLU A 81 -2.51 -4.90 -17.48
C GLU A 81 -3.94 -5.43 -17.41
N LYS A 82 -4.65 -5.42 -18.54
CA LYS A 82 -5.99 -6.02 -18.64
C LYS A 82 -5.97 -7.52 -18.39
N GLU A 83 -5.01 -8.25 -18.98
CA GLU A 83 -4.85 -9.68 -18.73
C GLU A 83 -4.44 -9.98 -17.28
N ARG A 84 -3.52 -9.18 -16.72
CA ARG A 84 -3.08 -9.26 -15.32
C ARG A 84 -4.26 -9.09 -14.37
N LYS A 85 -5.05 -8.02 -14.52
CA LYS A 85 -6.25 -7.76 -13.71
C LYS A 85 -7.26 -8.90 -13.80
N ALA A 86 -7.54 -9.38 -15.01
CA ALA A 86 -8.45 -10.51 -15.21
C ALA A 86 -7.94 -11.80 -14.51
N LEU A 87 -6.62 -12.02 -14.53
CA LEU A 87 -5.99 -13.16 -13.87
C LEU A 87 -6.05 -13.02 -12.34
N GLU A 88 -5.82 -11.84 -11.80
CA GLU A 88 -5.90 -11.55 -10.37
C GLU A 88 -7.32 -11.77 -9.84
N LEU A 89 -8.34 -11.20 -10.49
CA LEU A 89 -9.75 -11.40 -10.13
C LEU A 89 -10.15 -12.88 -10.20
N LYS A 90 -9.61 -13.64 -11.16
CA LYS A 90 -9.83 -15.09 -11.26
C LYS A 90 -9.27 -15.82 -10.04
N TYR A 91 -8.01 -15.53 -9.65
CA TYR A 91 -7.38 -16.23 -8.53
C TYR A 91 -7.92 -15.77 -7.17
N GLU A 92 -8.32 -14.51 -7.04
CA GLU A 92 -9.03 -14.03 -5.86
C GLU A 92 -10.28 -14.86 -5.60
N LYS A 93 -11.12 -15.09 -6.63
CA LYS A 93 -12.30 -15.97 -6.53
C LYS A 93 -11.95 -17.40 -6.11
N LEU A 94 -10.77 -17.90 -6.49
CA LEU A 94 -10.28 -19.21 -6.05
C LEU A 94 -9.75 -19.21 -4.61
N TYR A 95 -9.32 -18.06 -4.08
CA TYR A 95 -8.87 -17.92 -2.70
C TYR A 95 -10.03 -17.77 -1.70
N GLN A 96 -11.14 -17.15 -2.11
CA GLN A 96 -12.30 -16.89 -1.24
C GLN A 96 -12.80 -18.12 -0.44
N PRO A 97 -12.88 -19.35 -0.99
CA PRO A 97 -13.27 -20.53 -0.21
C PRO A 97 -12.32 -20.86 0.94
N PHE A 98 -11.01 -20.58 0.80
CA PHE A 98 -10.03 -20.81 1.87
C PHE A 98 -10.16 -19.77 2.97
N TYR A 99 -10.34 -18.49 2.61
CA TYR A 99 -10.55 -17.43 3.59
C TYR A 99 -11.83 -17.63 4.38
N LYS A 100 -12.92 -18.05 3.72
CA LYS A 100 -14.16 -18.43 4.41
C LYS A 100 -13.94 -19.57 5.42
N GLN A 101 -13.21 -20.62 5.04
CA GLN A 101 -12.90 -21.71 5.97
C GLN A 101 -12.02 -21.25 7.14
N ARG A 102 -11.06 -20.36 6.90
CA ARG A 102 -10.27 -19.72 7.97
C ARG A 102 -11.18 -18.96 8.92
N ALA A 103 -12.10 -18.14 8.40
CA ALA A 103 -13.05 -17.39 9.22
C ALA A 103 -13.92 -18.31 10.08
N GLU A 104 -14.39 -19.43 9.52
CA GLU A 104 -15.17 -20.43 10.26
C GLU A 104 -14.39 -21.05 11.43
N ILE A 105 -13.09 -21.33 11.24
CA ILE A 105 -12.19 -21.88 12.27
C ILE A 105 -11.87 -20.81 13.32
N VAL A 106 -11.47 -19.60 12.89
CA VAL A 106 -11.08 -18.49 13.79
C VAL A 106 -12.25 -18.08 14.68
N SER A 107 -13.47 -18.06 14.15
CA SER A 107 -14.69 -17.77 14.92
C SER A 107 -15.20 -18.93 15.78
N GLY A 108 -14.64 -20.14 15.62
CA GLY A 108 -15.11 -21.36 16.28
C GLY A 108 -16.51 -21.78 15.86
N THR A 109 -16.95 -21.43 14.64
CA THR A 109 -18.21 -21.97 14.07
C THR A 109 -18.01 -23.36 13.47
N LYS A 110 -16.78 -23.67 13.04
CA LYS A 110 -16.37 -24.99 12.57
C LYS A 110 -15.23 -25.51 13.45
N GLU A 111 -15.51 -26.62 14.13
CA GLU A 111 -14.50 -27.37 14.87
C GLU A 111 -13.57 -28.15 13.95
N VAL A 112 -12.30 -28.25 14.33
CA VAL A 112 -11.29 -29.00 13.57
C VAL A 112 -11.18 -30.42 14.14
N GLU A 113 -11.05 -31.43 13.27
CA GLU A 113 -11.04 -32.85 13.66
C GLU A 113 -10.00 -33.21 14.73
N ALA A 114 -8.87 -32.49 14.78
CA ALA A 114 -7.86 -32.66 15.81
C ALA A 114 -8.37 -32.27 17.22
N VAL A 115 -9.18 -31.21 17.32
CA VAL A 115 -9.78 -30.74 18.58
C VAL A 115 -10.85 -31.73 19.06
N THR A 116 -11.70 -32.22 18.14
CA THR A 116 -12.74 -33.19 18.48
C THR A 116 -12.17 -34.56 18.86
N SER A 117 -11.05 -34.95 18.26
CA SER A 117 -10.33 -36.19 18.60
C SER A 117 -9.65 -36.08 19.97
N ALA A 118 -8.97 -34.96 20.27
CA ALA A 118 -8.32 -34.73 21.56
C ALA A 118 -9.32 -34.65 22.73
N ALA A 119 -10.53 -34.12 22.49
CA ALA A 119 -11.60 -34.08 23.49
C ALA A 119 -12.18 -35.48 23.84
N SER A 120 -11.89 -36.51 23.04
CA SER A 120 -12.39 -37.87 23.23
C SER A 120 -11.41 -38.83 23.91
N GLU A 121 -10.18 -38.39 24.19
CA GLU A 121 -9.20 -39.17 24.94
C GLU A 121 -9.38 -38.97 26.46
N PRO A 122 -9.38 -40.05 27.28
CA PRO A 122 -9.48 -39.91 28.73
C PRO A 122 -8.21 -39.26 29.28
N GLN A 123 -8.33 -38.01 29.71
CA GLN A 123 -7.25 -37.17 30.22
C GLN A 123 -6.64 -37.79 31.50
N GLU A 124 -5.39 -38.27 31.43
CA GLU A 124 -4.59 -38.53 32.63
C GLU A 124 -4.26 -37.19 33.30
N ALA A 125 -4.57 -37.11 34.59
CA ALA A 125 -4.46 -35.91 35.41
C ALA A 125 -3.00 -35.58 35.73
N ASP A 126 -2.31 -34.83 34.85
CA ASP A 126 -1.15 -34.01 35.26
C ASP A 126 -0.79 -32.88 34.26
N ALA A 127 -1.80 -32.21 33.70
CA ALA A 127 -1.61 -30.91 33.07
C ALA A 127 -2.49 -29.90 33.82
N ALA A 128 -1.83 -28.87 34.34
CA ALA A 128 -2.38 -27.84 35.20
C ALA A 128 -3.74 -27.27 34.72
N GLU A 129 -4.57 -26.87 35.68
CA GLU A 129 -5.81 -26.11 35.51
C GLU A 129 -5.66 -24.93 34.53
N THR A 130 -5.90 -25.10 33.23
CA THR A 130 -6.23 -23.99 32.30
C THR A 130 -6.86 -24.54 31.03
N GLY A 131 -8.16 -24.40 30.89
CA GLY A 131 -8.86 -24.78 29.66
C GLY A 131 -10.34 -24.57 29.84
N GLU A 132 -10.75 -23.32 30.06
CA GLU A 132 -12.13 -22.95 29.72
C GLU A 132 -12.38 -23.37 28.27
N ASP A 133 -13.63 -23.72 27.95
CA ASP A 133 -14.10 -24.07 26.62
C ASP A 133 -13.96 -22.83 25.71
N VAL A 134 -12.73 -22.54 25.26
CA VAL A 134 -12.39 -21.34 24.48
C VAL A 134 -12.81 -21.59 23.04
N LYS A 135 -13.85 -20.88 22.63
CA LYS A 135 -14.38 -20.97 21.27
C LYS A 135 -13.48 -20.25 20.27
N GLY A 136 -13.07 -20.96 19.21
CA GLY A 136 -12.31 -20.40 18.09
C GLY A 136 -10.87 -20.06 18.45
N VAL A 137 -10.32 -19.02 17.82
CA VAL A 137 -8.96 -18.51 18.07
C VAL A 137 -9.06 -17.04 18.53
N PRO A 138 -9.21 -16.78 19.83
CA PRO A 138 -9.36 -15.42 20.34
C PRO A 138 -8.19 -14.52 19.95
N GLY A 139 -8.49 -13.27 19.58
CA GLY A 139 -7.48 -12.28 19.26
C GLY A 139 -6.68 -12.56 17.98
N PHE A 140 -7.14 -13.46 17.11
CA PHE A 140 -6.44 -13.83 15.87
C PHE A 140 -6.05 -12.60 15.03
N TRP A 141 -7.02 -11.76 14.69
CA TRP A 141 -6.78 -10.57 13.86
C TRP A 141 -6.01 -9.48 14.59
N LEU A 142 -6.29 -9.28 15.89
CA LEU A 142 -5.54 -8.34 16.70
C LEU A 142 -4.06 -8.68 16.70
N ARG A 143 -3.71 -9.93 17.00
CA ARG A 143 -2.32 -10.38 17.03
C ARG A 143 -1.69 -10.35 15.63
N ALA A 144 -2.43 -10.68 14.58
CA ALA A 144 -1.94 -10.54 13.21
C ALA A 144 -1.58 -9.09 12.87
N PHE A 145 -2.40 -8.12 13.27
CA PHE A 145 -2.11 -6.69 13.06
C PHE A 145 -0.97 -6.19 13.95
N MET A 146 -0.92 -6.60 15.22
CA MET A 146 0.15 -6.19 16.14
C MET A 146 1.53 -6.74 15.77
N ASN A 147 1.58 -7.77 14.92
CA ASN A 147 2.83 -8.31 14.38
C ASN A 147 3.24 -7.65 13.06
N HIS A 148 2.56 -6.58 12.64
CA HIS A 148 2.98 -5.71 11.54
C HIS A 148 3.27 -4.31 12.09
N SER A 149 4.50 -3.81 11.95
CA SER A 149 4.97 -2.52 12.51
C SER A 149 3.97 -1.36 12.37
N VAL A 150 3.61 -1.00 11.13
CA VAL A 150 2.70 0.13 10.85
C VAL A 150 1.31 -0.04 11.49
N LEU A 151 0.76 -1.26 11.50
CA LEU A 151 -0.56 -1.52 12.08
C LEU A 151 -0.51 -1.55 13.61
N ALA A 152 0.61 -2.04 14.19
CA ALA A 152 0.82 -2.04 15.63
C ALA A 152 0.85 -0.62 16.20
N ASP A 153 1.52 0.32 15.51
CA ASP A 153 1.58 1.73 15.91
C ASP A 153 0.21 2.43 15.85
N LEU A 154 -0.65 2.00 14.93
CA LEU A 154 -2.01 2.54 14.79
C LEU A 154 -2.95 2.07 15.92
N ILE A 155 -2.73 0.87 16.47
CA ILE A 155 -3.61 0.26 17.48
C ILE A 155 -3.26 0.75 18.88
N GLN A 156 -4.20 1.44 19.53
CA GLN A 156 -4.03 1.95 20.88
C GLN A 156 -4.53 0.97 21.93
N GLU A 157 -4.03 1.05 23.18
CA GLU A 157 -4.46 0.18 24.29
C GLU A 157 -6.00 0.20 24.51
N ARG A 158 -6.64 1.34 24.22
CA ARG A 158 -8.10 1.50 24.32
C ARG A 158 -8.89 0.72 23.28
N ASP A 159 -8.25 0.36 22.16
CA ASP A 159 -8.87 -0.34 21.03
C ASP A 159 -8.92 -1.85 21.28
N LEU A 160 -7.95 -2.39 22.04
CA LEU A 160 -7.79 -3.84 22.27
C LEU A 160 -9.09 -4.55 22.68
N PRO A 161 -9.89 -4.01 23.63
CA PRO A 161 -11.12 -4.68 24.02
C PRO A 161 -12.20 -4.73 22.93
N ALA A 162 -12.19 -3.81 21.95
CA ALA A 162 -13.10 -3.87 20.81
C ALA A 162 -12.63 -4.89 19.77
N PHE A 163 -11.31 -5.07 19.62
CA PHE A 163 -10.71 -6.09 18.76
C PHE A 163 -10.99 -7.53 19.22
N GLU A 164 -11.30 -7.76 20.50
CA GLU A 164 -11.75 -9.08 20.98
C GLU A 164 -13.03 -9.58 20.27
N PHE A 165 -13.81 -8.65 19.72
CA PHE A 165 -15.05 -8.95 19.00
C PHE A 165 -14.86 -9.06 17.49
N LEU A 166 -13.65 -8.82 16.96
CA LEU A 166 -13.34 -8.92 15.53
C LEU A 166 -13.25 -10.40 15.12
N THR A 167 -14.18 -10.85 14.30
CA THR A 167 -14.30 -12.26 13.91
C THR A 167 -13.64 -12.57 12.58
N ASP A 168 -13.75 -11.65 11.62
CA ASP A 168 -13.13 -11.82 10.30
C ASP A 168 -12.71 -10.48 9.69
N VAL A 169 -11.66 -10.54 8.89
CA VAL A 169 -11.23 -9.45 8.02
C VAL A 169 -11.05 -10.05 6.63
N HIS A 170 -11.81 -9.54 5.68
CA HIS A 170 -11.74 -9.96 4.29
C HIS A 170 -11.75 -8.76 3.36
N SER A 171 -11.37 -9.04 2.12
CA SER A 171 -11.31 -8.04 1.08
C SER A 171 -11.78 -8.60 -0.25
N VAL A 172 -12.30 -7.68 -1.07
CA VAL A 172 -12.76 -7.93 -2.43
C VAL A 172 -12.23 -6.83 -3.32
N SER A 173 -11.48 -7.17 -4.37
CA SER A 173 -11.08 -6.24 -5.42
C SER A 173 -12.26 -5.87 -6.31
N HIS A 174 -12.27 -4.63 -6.80
CA HIS A 174 -13.29 -4.17 -7.73
C HIS A 174 -13.13 -4.83 -9.11
N GLU A 175 -14.25 -5.13 -9.77
CA GLU A 175 -14.21 -5.68 -11.13
C GLU A 175 -13.99 -4.58 -12.19
N GLU A 176 -14.45 -3.35 -11.91
CA GLU A 176 -14.48 -2.23 -12.86
C GLU A 176 -13.19 -1.41 -12.83
N ASP A 177 -12.65 -1.11 -11.64
CA ASP A 177 -11.47 -0.27 -11.44
C ASP A 177 -10.38 -1.01 -10.65
N ASN A 178 -9.26 -0.36 -10.32
CA ASN A 178 -8.16 -1.01 -9.58
C ASN A 178 -8.36 -0.98 -8.06
N GLY A 179 -9.54 -0.56 -7.61
CA GLY A 179 -9.92 -0.41 -6.23
C GLY A 179 -10.23 -1.72 -5.52
N PHE A 180 -10.49 -1.59 -4.23
CA PHE A 180 -10.87 -2.72 -3.38
C PHE A 180 -11.63 -2.25 -2.16
N LYS A 181 -12.38 -3.20 -1.58
CA LYS A 181 -13.13 -3.03 -0.35
C LYS A 181 -12.59 -3.95 0.74
N LEU A 182 -12.28 -3.38 1.90
CA LEU A 182 -12.03 -4.09 3.14
C LEU A 182 -13.33 -4.20 3.95
N THR A 183 -13.55 -5.35 4.56
CA THR A 183 -14.71 -5.64 5.41
C THR A 183 -14.23 -6.28 6.70
N PHE A 184 -14.58 -5.65 7.82
CA PHE A 184 -14.27 -6.09 9.18
C PHE A 184 -15.57 -6.53 9.85
N GLU A 185 -15.65 -7.80 10.22
CA GLU A 185 -16.85 -8.39 10.82
C GLU A 185 -16.70 -8.52 12.33
N PHE A 186 -17.71 -8.09 13.07
CA PHE A 186 -17.71 -8.10 14.52
C PHE A 186 -18.90 -8.86 15.09
N TYR A 187 -18.66 -9.56 16.20
CA TYR A 187 -19.75 -9.95 17.08
C TYR A 187 -20.43 -8.72 17.71
N GLU A 188 -21.64 -8.94 18.25
CA GLU A 188 -22.28 -7.93 19.08
C GLU A 188 -21.35 -7.58 20.25
N ASN A 189 -21.00 -6.30 20.36
CA ASN A 189 -19.97 -5.82 21.27
C ASN A 189 -20.46 -4.60 22.06
N PRO A 190 -19.83 -4.25 23.19
CA PRO A 190 -20.27 -3.14 24.03
C PRO A 190 -19.87 -1.75 23.51
N PHE A 191 -19.20 -1.64 22.37
CA PHE A 191 -18.64 -0.38 21.85
C PHE A 191 -19.52 0.29 20.80
N PHE A 192 -20.03 -0.47 19.83
CA PHE A 192 -20.85 0.04 18.72
C PHE A 192 -21.92 -0.98 18.31
N SER A 193 -22.94 -0.54 17.56
CA SER A 193 -24.00 -1.43 17.04
C SER A 193 -23.70 -2.07 15.69
N ASN A 194 -22.72 -1.54 14.93
CA ASN A 194 -22.33 -2.09 13.64
C ASN A 194 -21.87 -3.55 13.81
N LYS A 195 -22.37 -4.44 12.95
CA LYS A 195 -21.83 -5.80 12.80
C LYS A 195 -20.67 -5.84 11.83
N THR A 196 -20.57 -4.83 10.97
CA THR A 196 -19.60 -4.77 9.89
C THR A 196 -19.13 -3.33 9.74
N LEU A 197 -17.82 -3.13 9.68
CA LEU A 197 -17.19 -1.88 9.30
C LEU A 197 -16.46 -2.10 7.98
N THR A 198 -16.69 -1.24 7.01
CA THR A 198 -16.06 -1.29 5.69
C THR A 198 -15.21 -0.08 5.41
N LYS A 199 -14.16 -0.28 4.63
CA LYS A 199 -13.33 0.76 4.04
C LYS A 199 -13.12 0.43 2.57
N GLU A 200 -13.35 1.37 1.68
CA GLU A 200 -13.37 1.16 0.23
C GLU A 200 -12.55 2.24 -0.46
N TYR A 201 -11.71 1.82 -1.39
CA TYR A 201 -10.83 2.68 -2.17
C TYR A 201 -11.20 2.51 -3.64
N ASP A 202 -11.62 3.59 -4.28
CA ASP A 202 -11.85 3.63 -5.72
C ASP A 202 -10.56 4.14 -6.36
N ILE A 203 -9.91 3.30 -7.17
CA ILE A 203 -8.61 3.62 -7.77
C ILE A 203 -8.79 3.68 -9.28
N GLY A 204 -8.50 4.84 -9.83
CA GLY A 204 -8.54 5.10 -11.27
C GLY A 204 -7.47 4.34 -12.05
N ASP A 205 -7.51 4.55 -13.35
CA ASP A 205 -6.39 4.22 -14.22
C ASP A 205 -5.14 4.97 -13.77
N ALA A 206 -3.98 4.38 -14.05
CA ALA A 206 -2.72 5.01 -13.70
C ALA A 206 -2.57 6.36 -14.44
N SER A 207 -1.92 7.34 -13.80
CA SER A 207 -1.56 8.60 -14.44
C SER A 207 -0.59 8.35 -15.61
N GLU A 208 -0.26 9.39 -16.38
CA GLU A 208 0.73 9.28 -17.46
C GLU A 208 2.12 8.80 -16.96
N MET A 209 2.39 9.00 -15.67
CA MET A 209 3.60 8.57 -14.98
C MET A 209 3.52 7.11 -14.46
N GLY A 210 2.38 6.44 -14.65
CA GLY A 210 2.15 5.06 -14.18
C GLY A 210 1.77 4.95 -12.70
N GLU A 211 1.41 6.07 -12.06
CA GLU A 211 1.06 6.13 -10.64
C GLU A 211 -0.44 5.89 -10.43
N ALA A 212 -0.82 5.21 -9.35
CA ALA A 212 -2.23 4.95 -9.08
C ALA A 212 -2.93 6.24 -8.64
N VAL A 213 -4.09 6.51 -9.22
CA VAL A 213 -4.87 7.72 -8.89
C VAL A 213 -6.00 7.33 -7.94
N LEU A 214 -5.90 7.78 -6.68
CA LEU A 214 -6.94 7.58 -5.68
C LEU A 214 -8.12 8.53 -5.97
N ARG A 215 -9.27 7.97 -6.39
CA ARG A 215 -10.44 8.77 -6.77
C ARG A 215 -11.39 9.05 -5.62
N ASN A 216 -11.58 8.06 -4.75
CA ASN A 216 -12.51 8.17 -3.64
C ASN A 216 -12.16 7.18 -2.52
N VAL A 217 -12.45 7.60 -1.28
CA VAL A 217 -12.26 6.79 -0.08
C VAL A 217 -13.53 6.81 0.74
N THR A 218 -14.17 5.64 0.85
CA THR A 218 -15.43 5.51 1.59
C THR A 218 -15.23 4.66 2.84
N GLY A 219 -15.48 5.26 4.00
CA GLY A 219 -15.48 4.60 5.30
C GLY A 219 -16.88 4.35 5.85
N THR A 220 -16.98 3.55 6.91
CA THR A 220 -18.23 3.32 7.63
C THR A 220 -18.33 4.25 8.84
N VAL A 221 -19.43 5.01 8.93
CA VAL A 221 -19.76 5.74 10.15
C VAL A 221 -20.06 4.76 11.28
N ILE A 222 -19.24 4.80 12.33
CA ILE A 222 -19.37 3.93 13.49
C ILE A 222 -20.49 4.44 14.41
N GLU A 223 -21.47 3.58 14.66
CA GLU A 223 -22.60 3.82 15.56
C GLU A 223 -22.18 3.53 17.00
N TRP A 224 -21.36 4.41 17.58
CA TRP A 224 -20.86 4.27 18.95
C TRP A 224 -22.00 4.25 19.98
N LYS A 225 -21.91 3.31 20.92
CA LYS A 225 -22.75 3.27 22.12
C LYS A 225 -22.37 4.40 23.07
N GLU A 226 -23.27 4.75 23.97
CA GLU A 226 -23.11 5.89 24.88
C GLU A 226 -21.80 5.80 25.70
N GLY A 227 -20.92 6.79 25.54
CA GLY A 227 -19.64 6.88 26.24
C GLY A 227 -18.60 5.83 25.81
N LYS A 228 -18.78 5.23 24.63
CA LYS A 228 -17.91 4.16 24.10
C LYS A 228 -17.17 4.53 22.82
N ASN A 229 -17.25 5.79 22.39
CA ASN A 229 -16.47 6.29 21.28
C ASN A 229 -14.97 6.22 21.61
N LEU A 230 -14.23 5.36 20.90
CA LEU A 230 -12.81 5.15 21.12
C LEU A 230 -11.94 6.24 20.49
N CYS A 231 -12.50 7.03 19.57
CA CYS A 231 -11.84 8.17 18.93
C CYS A 231 -11.93 9.47 19.76
N GLU A 232 -12.54 9.43 20.95
CA GLU A 232 -12.76 10.59 21.81
C GLU A 232 -12.50 10.30 23.29
N VAL A 233 -11.94 11.27 24.02
CA VAL A 233 -11.77 11.21 25.49
C VAL A 233 -12.54 12.35 26.16
N THR A 234 -13.39 11.99 27.12
CA THR A 234 -14.10 12.98 27.95
C THR A 234 -13.30 13.34 29.20
N LYS A 235 -12.80 14.58 29.27
CA LYS A 235 -12.10 15.14 30.44
C LYS A 235 -13.05 15.99 31.28
N LYS A 236 -13.09 15.76 32.59
CA LYS A 236 -13.87 16.58 33.55
C LYS A 236 -13.03 17.75 34.05
N VAL A 237 -13.34 18.96 33.60
CA VAL A 237 -12.65 20.19 34.00
C VAL A 237 -13.42 20.88 35.13
N LYS A 238 -12.77 21.14 36.26
CA LYS A 238 -13.33 21.92 37.38
C LYS A 238 -13.18 23.41 37.08
N GLN A 239 -14.27 24.09 36.81
CA GLN A 239 -14.28 25.55 36.68
C GLN A 239 -14.57 26.18 38.05
N ARG A 240 -13.62 26.98 38.53
CA ARG A 240 -13.81 27.84 39.71
C ARG A 240 -14.26 29.22 39.26
N ALA A 241 -15.29 29.78 39.90
CA ALA A 241 -15.72 31.14 39.64
C ALA A 241 -14.60 32.15 39.95
N LYS A 242 -14.38 33.13 39.05
CA LYS A 242 -13.47 34.27 39.28
C LYS A 242 -13.95 35.01 40.54
N GLY A 243 -13.13 35.01 41.59
CA GLY A 243 -13.43 35.69 42.86
C GLY A 243 -13.44 34.81 44.12
N GLY A 244 -13.10 33.52 44.03
CA GLY A 244 -12.75 32.68 45.19
C GLY A 244 -13.90 32.28 46.13
N LYS A 245 -15.15 32.68 45.84
CA LYS A 245 -16.31 32.49 46.73
C LYS A 245 -17.55 31.88 46.05
N GLY A 246 -17.38 31.21 44.91
CA GLY A 246 -18.45 30.55 44.16
C GLY A 246 -18.26 29.04 44.06
N ASP A 247 -19.36 28.32 43.93
CA ASP A 247 -19.42 26.86 43.81
C ASP A 247 -18.60 26.35 42.61
N THR A 248 -17.94 25.19 42.77
CA THR A 248 -17.07 24.64 41.71
C THR A 248 -17.91 23.82 40.74
N ARG A 249 -18.15 24.35 39.54
CA ARG A 249 -18.87 23.63 38.49
C ARG A 249 -17.91 22.66 37.79
N VAL A 250 -18.27 21.38 37.70
CA VAL A 250 -17.57 20.41 36.86
C VAL A 250 -18.19 20.46 35.47
N VAL A 251 -17.40 20.78 34.45
CA VAL A 251 -17.81 20.78 33.04
C VAL A 251 -17.04 19.66 32.34
N SER A 252 -17.75 18.73 31.70
CA SER A 252 -17.14 17.73 30.82
C SER A 252 -16.78 18.36 29.48
N ARG A 253 -15.55 18.16 29.03
CA ARG A 253 -15.06 18.51 27.70
C ARG A 253 -14.61 17.25 27.00
N THR A 254 -15.15 16.98 25.82
CA THR A 254 -14.73 15.88 24.95
C THR A 254 -13.67 16.39 23.99
N GLU A 255 -12.58 15.63 23.82
CA GLU A 255 -11.48 15.95 22.92
C GLU A 255 -11.18 14.71 22.06
N PRO A 256 -10.90 14.86 20.75
CA PRO A 256 -10.46 13.75 19.90
C PRO A 256 -9.17 13.11 20.43
N CYS A 257 -9.00 11.82 20.18
CA CYS A 257 -7.79 11.07 20.48
C CYS A 257 -7.51 10.03 19.41
N GLU A 258 -6.25 9.61 19.31
CA GLU A 258 -5.83 8.54 18.41
C GLU A 258 -6.52 7.22 18.76
N SER A 259 -6.94 6.51 17.71
CA SER A 259 -7.56 5.19 17.77
C SER A 259 -7.52 4.58 16.38
N PHE A 260 -7.29 3.27 16.30
CA PHE A 260 -7.39 2.51 15.05
C PHE A 260 -8.72 2.76 14.32
N PHE A 261 -9.82 2.92 15.08
CA PHE A 261 -11.15 3.10 14.51
C PHE A 261 -11.34 4.42 13.75
N GLN A 262 -10.39 5.36 13.84
CA GLN A 262 -10.35 6.52 12.96
C GLN A 262 -10.18 6.14 11.49
N PHE A 263 -9.58 4.98 11.21
CA PHE A 263 -9.46 4.40 9.86
C PHE A 263 -10.81 4.27 9.12
N PHE A 264 -11.93 4.13 9.83
CA PHE A 264 -13.25 4.04 9.18
C PHE A 264 -13.94 5.40 9.02
N THR A 265 -13.35 6.47 9.54
CA THR A 265 -13.94 7.81 9.47
C THR A 265 -13.97 8.24 8.00
N PRO A 266 -15.15 8.58 7.45
CA PRO A 266 -15.24 9.12 6.11
C PRO A 266 -14.40 10.40 6.00
N VAL A 267 -13.56 10.49 4.98
CA VAL A 267 -12.80 11.68 4.62
C VAL A 267 -13.27 12.11 3.24
N GLU A 268 -13.66 13.37 3.10
CA GLU A 268 -14.05 13.91 1.80
C GLU A 268 -12.80 14.22 0.98
N MET A 269 -12.75 13.70 -0.25
CA MET A 269 -11.70 14.03 -1.22
C MET A 269 -11.79 15.53 -1.56
N PRO A 270 -10.67 16.25 -1.66
CA PRO A 270 -10.65 17.59 -2.23
C PRO A 270 -11.25 17.58 -3.65
N SER A 271 -12.09 18.56 -3.99
CA SER A 271 -12.68 18.72 -5.33
C SER A 271 -11.68 19.32 -6.31
N GLU A 272 -11.54 18.69 -7.49
CA GLU A 272 -10.74 19.23 -8.62
C GLU A 272 -11.46 20.41 -9.33
N GLU A 273 -12.79 20.52 -9.20
CA GLU A 273 -13.60 21.51 -9.95
C GLU A 273 -13.46 22.96 -9.44
N ASP A 274 -12.75 23.20 -8.34
CA ASP A 274 -12.65 24.53 -7.71
C ASP A 274 -11.38 25.33 -8.07
N ASP A 275 -10.55 24.83 -9.00
CA ASP A 275 -9.27 25.43 -9.37
C ASP A 275 -9.36 26.59 -10.39
N GLU A 276 -10.54 26.84 -10.98
CA GLU A 276 -10.75 28.02 -11.84
C GLU A 276 -10.89 29.34 -11.06
N ASP A 277 -11.15 29.29 -9.75
CA ASP A 277 -11.19 30.48 -8.91
C ASP A 277 -9.80 30.77 -8.33
N VAL A 278 -9.01 31.54 -9.06
CA VAL A 278 -7.65 32.02 -8.70
C VAL A 278 -7.58 32.71 -7.32
N SER A 279 -8.72 32.96 -6.67
CA SER A 279 -8.83 33.47 -5.29
C SER A 279 -8.91 32.39 -4.19
N ARG A 280 -8.89 31.09 -4.51
CA ARG A 280 -8.67 30.04 -3.50
C ARG A 280 -7.22 30.19 -2.98
N CYS A 281 -7.11 30.99 -1.92
CA CYS A 281 -5.87 31.38 -1.26
C CYS A 281 -4.99 30.16 -0.97
N GLU A 282 -3.66 30.29 -1.02
CA GLU A 282 -2.65 29.22 -0.76
C GLU A 282 -2.97 28.35 0.47
N LEU A 283 -3.72 28.88 1.44
CA LEU A 283 -4.22 28.17 2.60
C LEU A 283 -5.13 26.96 2.27
N PHE A 284 -5.98 27.05 1.25
CA PHE A 284 -6.86 25.95 0.83
C PHE A 284 -6.07 24.86 0.10
N LYS A 285 -5.12 25.24 -0.77
CA LYS A 285 -4.22 24.30 -1.43
C LYS A 285 -3.39 23.51 -0.42
N ARG A 286 -2.86 24.18 0.61
CA ARG A 286 -2.15 23.52 1.70
C ARG A 286 -3.04 22.57 2.51
N ALA A 287 -4.31 22.92 2.71
CA ALA A 287 -5.25 22.04 3.41
C ALA A 287 -5.53 20.77 2.60
N ASP A 288 -5.74 20.90 1.29
CA ASP A 288 -5.98 19.77 0.40
C ASP A 288 -4.75 18.86 0.29
N GLU A 289 -3.54 19.44 0.20
CA GLU A 289 -2.29 18.68 0.23
C GLU A 289 -2.14 17.88 1.53
N MET A 290 -2.50 18.47 2.68
CA MET A 290 -2.50 17.75 3.96
C MET A 290 -3.53 16.61 3.99
N ILE A 291 -4.72 16.81 3.39
CA ILE A 291 -5.75 15.78 3.27
C ILE A 291 -5.25 14.65 2.36
N MET A 292 -4.67 14.96 1.20
CA MET A 292 -4.13 13.96 0.27
C MET A 292 -2.99 13.15 0.89
N ARG A 293 -2.07 13.80 1.64
CA ARG A 293 -1.03 13.09 2.38
C ARG A 293 -1.61 12.15 3.44
N GLN A 294 -2.66 12.58 4.14
CA GLN A 294 -3.35 11.73 5.11
C GLN A 294 -4.03 10.53 4.41
N LEU A 295 -4.68 10.77 3.28
CA LEU A 295 -5.32 9.73 2.47
C LEU A 295 -4.30 8.76 1.85
N SER A 296 -3.11 9.22 1.54
CA SER A 296 -2.02 8.38 1.05
C SER A 296 -1.56 7.36 2.10
N GLY A 297 -1.28 7.82 3.33
CA GLY A 297 -0.95 6.90 4.43
C GLY A 297 -2.12 5.99 4.82
N ASP A 298 -3.35 6.51 4.74
CA ASP A 298 -4.55 5.71 4.93
C ASP A 298 -4.70 4.60 3.87
N PHE A 299 -4.43 4.91 2.60
CA PHE A 299 -4.42 3.94 1.51
C PHE A 299 -3.34 2.88 1.70
N GLU A 300 -2.14 3.27 2.14
CA GLU A 300 -1.04 2.35 2.44
C GLU A 300 -1.43 1.32 3.50
N ILE A 301 -2.09 1.76 4.57
CA ILE A 301 -2.67 0.87 5.59
C ILE A 301 -3.70 -0.07 4.97
N GLY A 302 -4.62 0.46 4.15
CA GLY A 302 -5.65 -0.34 3.48
C GLY A 302 -5.05 -1.41 2.55
N PHE A 303 -4.07 -1.01 1.75
CA PHE A 303 -3.36 -1.88 0.80
C PHE A 303 -2.56 -2.96 1.53
N THR A 304 -1.89 -2.61 2.63
CA THR A 304 -1.19 -3.56 3.51
C THR A 304 -2.13 -4.64 4.02
N ILE A 305 -3.32 -4.25 4.50
CA ILE A 305 -4.31 -5.22 4.97
C ILE A 305 -4.76 -6.13 3.81
N HIS A 306 -5.03 -5.54 2.63
CA HIS A 306 -5.50 -6.23 1.43
C HIS A 306 -4.49 -7.25 0.85
N GLU A 307 -3.27 -6.82 0.54
CA GLU A 307 -2.27 -7.61 -0.19
C GLU A 307 -1.30 -8.38 0.72
N THR A 308 -1.10 -7.92 1.95
CA THR A 308 -0.07 -8.48 2.85
C THR A 308 -0.68 -9.27 4.00
N ILE A 309 -1.57 -8.66 4.80
CA ILE A 309 -2.10 -9.31 6.01
C ILE A 309 -3.11 -10.41 5.65
N ILE A 310 -4.15 -10.10 4.89
CA ILE A 310 -5.25 -11.05 4.62
C ILE A 310 -4.72 -12.34 3.96
N PRO A 311 -3.84 -12.31 2.94
CA PRO A 311 -3.37 -13.53 2.30
C PRO A 311 -2.51 -14.43 3.20
N GLN A 312 -1.84 -13.85 4.19
CA GLN A 312 -0.89 -14.54 5.07
C GLN A 312 -1.25 -14.42 6.55
N ALA A 313 -2.53 -14.22 6.88
CA ALA A 313 -2.96 -13.86 8.24
C ALA A 313 -2.50 -14.83 9.33
N LEU A 314 -2.37 -16.12 9.02
CA LEU A 314 -1.82 -17.10 9.96
C LEU A 314 -0.33 -16.82 10.27
N LEU A 315 0.48 -16.54 9.24
CA LEU A 315 1.90 -16.23 9.42
C LEU A 315 2.07 -14.97 10.26
N TRP A 316 1.30 -13.93 9.96
CA TRP A 316 1.24 -12.71 10.77
C TRP A 316 0.81 -13.01 12.20
N PHE A 317 -0.24 -13.79 12.42
CA PHE A 317 -0.66 -14.20 13.77
C PHE A 317 0.46 -14.94 14.55
N THR A 318 1.17 -15.86 13.89
CA THR A 318 2.26 -16.63 14.51
C THR A 318 3.55 -15.81 14.70
N GLY A 319 3.72 -14.72 13.96
CA GLY A 319 4.97 -13.95 13.90
C GLY A 319 6.02 -14.56 12.96
N GLU A 320 5.62 -15.48 12.07
CA GLU A 320 6.50 -16.10 11.06
C GLU A 320 6.53 -15.33 9.74
N ALA A 321 5.63 -14.34 9.59
CA ALA A 321 5.66 -13.42 8.47
C ALA A 321 6.93 -12.56 8.57
N ILE A 322 7.53 -12.27 7.42
CA ILE A 322 8.68 -11.38 7.30
C ILE A 322 8.14 -10.04 6.81
N GLU A 323 8.23 -9.02 7.65
CA GLU A 323 8.18 -7.63 7.20
C GLU A 323 9.37 -7.40 6.28
N ASP A 324 9.09 -7.00 5.03
CA ASP A 324 10.15 -6.71 4.07
C ASP A 324 10.31 -5.20 4.08
N ASP A 325 11.20 -4.75 4.96
CA ASP A 325 11.64 -3.36 5.08
C ASP A 325 12.50 -3.00 3.86
N SER A 326 11.96 -3.14 2.65
CA SER A 326 12.65 -2.78 1.40
C SER A 326 12.84 -1.28 1.22
N ASP A 327 12.50 -0.48 2.24
CA ASP A 327 12.94 0.90 2.44
C ASP A 327 14.38 0.96 2.98
N TYR A 328 15.07 -0.18 3.13
CA TYR A 328 16.52 -0.21 3.35
C TYR A 328 17.22 0.31 2.10
N ASP A 329 17.45 1.62 2.07
CA ASP A 329 18.41 2.28 1.18
C ASP A 329 19.82 1.88 1.64
N PRO A 330 20.55 1.04 0.89
CA PRO A 330 21.92 0.66 1.26
C PRO A 330 22.91 1.84 1.20
N GLU A 331 22.49 3.04 0.79
CA GLU A 331 23.35 4.24 0.77
C GLU A 331 23.50 4.96 2.12
N ASP A 332 22.83 4.53 3.21
CA ASP A 332 22.97 5.15 4.56
C ASP A 332 23.76 4.30 5.58
N ASP A 333 24.43 3.23 5.15
CA ASP A 333 25.29 2.40 6.03
C ASP A 333 26.76 2.41 5.57
N ASP A 334 27.38 3.59 5.68
CA ASP A 334 28.82 3.82 5.46
C ASP A 334 29.66 3.48 6.72
N ASP A 335 29.21 2.61 7.62
CA ASP A 335 30.02 2.14 8.77
C ASP A 335 30.60 0.74 8.53
N TYR A 336 31.62 0.70 7.65
CA TYR A 336 32.50 -0.46 7.47
C TYR A 336 33.33 -0.70 8.74
N GLU A 337 32.78 -1.40 9.73
CA GLU A 337 33.60 -2.17 10.69
C GLU A 337 33.74 -3.61 10.21
N GLU A 338 34.84 -3.86 9.49
CA GLU A 338 35.35 -5.18 9.12
C GLU A 338 35.65 -5.97 10.42
N SER A 339 34.77 -6.92 10.79
CA SER A 339 35.10 -8.00 11.73
C SER A 339 34.82 -9.34 11.08
N ASP A 340 35.88 -9.88 10.51
CA ASP A 340 36.04 -11.23 10.00
C ASP A 340 36.04 -12.24 11.17
N GLU A 341 34.94 -12.96 11.41
CA GLU A 341 34.98 -14.26 12.11
C GLU A 341 33.97 -15.24 11.51
N GLU A 342 34.53 -16.21 10.79
CA GLU A 342 33.96 -17.47 10.31
C GLU A 342 33.11 -18.19 11.39
N SER A 343 31.87 -18.54 11.03
CA SER A 343 31.16 -19.65 11.68
C SER A 343 30.26 -20.37 10.68
N ASP A 344 30.74 -21.54 10.26
CA ASP A 344 29.97 -22.66 9.73
C ASP A 344 28.92 -23.11 10.76
N ASP A 345 27.62 -22.99 10.46
CA ASP A 345 26.66 -23.97 10.96
C ASP A 345 25.50 -24.19 9.97
N SER A 346 25.22 -25.48 9.80
CA SER A 346 24.29 -26.09 8.88
C SER A 346 22.85 -25.93 9.34
N GLY A 347 21.90 -25.62 8.44
CA GLY A 347 20.49 -25.73 8.83
C GLY A 347 19.43 -25.28 7.81
N ASP A 348 18.95 -26.24 7.02
CA ASP A 348 17.57 -26.30 6.47
C ASP A 348 17.10 -25.17 5.52
N ASP A 349 17.47 -25.26 4.24
CA ASP A 349 16.83 -24.50 3.15
C ASP A 349 15.48 -25.15 2.77
N SER A 350 14.50 -25.04 3.68
CA SER A 350 13.09 -25.21 3.33
C SER A 350 12.62 -23.94 2.59
N ARG A 351 12.90 -23.89 1.28
CA ARG A 351 12.51 -22.80 0.36
C ARG A 351 11.03 -22.46 0.51
N LYS A 352 10.74 -21.42 1.29
CA LYS A 352 9.39 -20.84 1.39
C LYS A 352 8.99 -20.28 0.01
N PRO A 353 7.73 -20.47 -0.41
CA PRO A 353 7.28 -19.99 -1.71
C PRO A 353 7.29 -18.45 -1.74
N ARG A 354 8.30 -17.86 -2.39
CA ARG A 354 8.31 -16.43 -2.73
C ARG A 354 7.34 -16.21 -3.90
N ARG A 355 6.12 -15.77 -3.63
CA ARG A 355 5.31 -15.09 -4.66
C ARG A 355 6.02 -13.79 -5.02
N GLY A 356 6.11 -13.47 -6.31
CA GLY A 356 6.58 -12.15 -6.77
C GLY A 356 5.70 -11.06 -6.14
N LYS A 357 6.35 -10.06 -5.54
CA LYS A 357 5.69 -8.98 -4.82
C LYS A 357 5.13 -7.95 -5.77
N LYS A 358 3.89 -7.53 -5.53
CA LYS A 358 3.38 -6.26 -6.05
C LYS A 358 4.02 -5.16 -5.20
N LYS A 359 4.71 -4.21 -5.83
CA LYS A 359 5.15 -3.00 -5.13
C LYS A 359 3.91 -2.19 -4.74
N PHE A 360 4.01 -1.41 -3.65
CA PHE A 360 3.00 -0.40 -3.36
C PHE A 360 2.84 0.49 -4.61
N PRO A 361 1.61 0.71 -5.09
CA PRO A 361 1.40 1.70 -6.13
C PRO A 361 1.80 3.06 -5.54
N ALA A 362 2.71 3.77 -6.19
CA ALA A 362 2.91 5.18 -5.88
C ALA A 362 1.57 5.89 -6.13
N LEU A 363 1.09 6.61 -5.13
CA LEU A 363 -0.06 7.49 -5.27
C LEU A 363 0.42 8.85 -5.73
N GLU A 364 -0.27 9.41 -6.71
CA GLU A 364 0.06 10.75 -7.22
C GLU A 364 -0.07 11.78 -6.09
N GLY A 365 1.08 12.31 -5.68
CA GLY A 365 1.23 13.33 -4.65
C GLY A 365 1.72 14.63 -5.26
N GLY A 366 0.90 15.30 -6.06
CA GLY A 366 1.22 16.62 -6.60
C GLY A 366 0.72 16.82 -8.02
N LEU A 367 -0.12 17.83 -8.21
CA LEU A 367 -0.61 18.28 -9.50
C LEU A 367 0.55 18.80 -10.36
N ASP A 368 0.88 18.08 -11.42
CA ASP A 368 1.45 18.68 -12.63
C ASP A 368 0.80 18.03 -13.87
N ALA A 369 -0.46 18.40 -14.11
CA ALA A 369 -1.18 18.03 -15.33
C ALA A 369 -1.83 19.29 -15.91
N SER A 370 -1.13 19.92 -16.86
CA SER A 370 -1.67 21.01 -17.68
C SER A 370 -2.22 20.46 -19.00
N GLU A 371 -3.33 19.73 -18.96
CA GLU A 371 -4.02 19.33 -20.19
C GLU A 371 -5.17 20.29 -20.55
N LYS A 372 -5.02 20.98 -21.69
CA LYS A 372 -6.14 21.64 -22.38
C LYS A 372 -6.81 20.64 -23.33
N PRO A 373 -8.15 20.53 -23.35
CA PRO A 373 -8.83 19.64 -24.28
C PRO A 373 -8.84 20.20 -25.72
N PRO A 374 -8.86 19.33 -26.76
CA PRO A 374 -8.85 19.76 -28.15
C PRO A 374 -10.19 20.36 -28.60
N GLU A 375 -10.14 21.59 -29.13
CA GLU A 375 -11.26 22.29 -29.76
C GLU A 375 -11.82 21.49 -30.95
N CYS A 376 -13.05 20.99 -30.80
CA CYS A 376 -13.85 20.50 -31.92
C CYS A 376 -14.33 21.65 -32.81
N LYS A 377 -13.68 21.86 -33.96
CA LYS A 377 -14.26 22.57 -35.10
C LYS A 377 -15.33 21.69 -35.74
N ASN A 378 -16.54 22.21 -35.90
CA ASN A 378 -17.38 21.81 -37.03
C ASN A 378 -18.29 22.95 -37.52
N GLN A 379 -18.55 22.84 -38.82
CA GLN A 379 -19.02 23.81 -39.81
C GLN A 379 -20.41 24.42 -39.57
#